data_AF-A0A0Q9MA23-F1
#
_entry.id   AF-A0A0Q9MA23-F1
#
_cell.length_a   1.000
_cell.length_b   1.000
_cell.length_c   1.000
_cell.angle_alpha   90.00
_cell.angle_beta   90.00
_cell.angle_gamma   90.00
#
_symmetry.space_group_name_H-M   'P 1'
#
loop_
_entity.id
_entity.type
_entity.pdbx_description
1 polymer ?
#
loop_
_entity_poly.entity_id
_entity_poly.type
_entity_poly.pdbx_seq_one_letter_code
_entity_poly.pdbx_strand_id
1 'polypeptide(L)'
;MKRSARATATRTIRRALTWQPKRQGDGPLEVAQLISPLRYDVLVRAQFFEFLTHRPAGETADRLVADAWEEPYAVWFREVAMARFRPWVLKDPVALRSNFAERVLASRDLLKSFDTNGFDARTPVTLRMTTGVQATDTGARMSRTVHVGDGGHRLALLLQSGSALQPHMYRLDPRPVPLIDNTAVLLGPLGLSDAQYCAFVEAGYGRHGFRDVHTLLAAVAAEDAVAGSELRSVLEAHARAPRPVV
;
A
#
# COMPACT_ATOMS: atom_id res chain seq x y z
N MET A 1 -26.49 -20.63 -4.65
CA MET A 1 -26.39 -21.76 -3.68
C MET A 1 -26.54 -21.25 -2.26
N LYS A 2 -27.62 -21.60 -1.55
CA LYS A 2 -27.79 -21.28 -0.11
C LYS A 2 -26.87 -22.19 0.71
N ARG A 3 -25.95 -21.63 1.50
CA ARG A 3 -25.01 -22.39 2.34
C ARG A 3 -25.76 -23.09 3.47
N SER A 4 -25.35 -24.31 3.83
CA SER A 4 -26.01 -25.09 4.90
C SER A 4 -25.81 -24.44 6.28
N ALA A 5 -26.78 -24.63 7.17
CA ALA A 5 -26.74 -24.13 8.55
C ALA A 5 -25.47 -24.62 9.30
N ARG A 6 -25.03 -25.84 9.01
CA ARG A 6 -23.80 -26.44 9.56
C ARG A 6 -22.54 -25.68 9.14
N ALA A 7 -22.42 -25.29 7.88
CA ALA A 7 -21.29 -24.49 7.40
C ALA A 7 -21.26 -23.08 8.03
N THR A 8 -22.45 -22.52 8.31
CA THR A 8 -22.57 -21.23 9.00
C THR A 8 -22.19 -21.35 10.47
N ALA A 9 -22.65 -22.37 11.18
CA ALA A 9 -22.31 -22.64 12.57
C ALA A 9 -20.81 -22.88 12.78
N THR A 10 -20.19 -23.74 11.96
CA THR A 10 -18.74 -24.00 12.03
C THR A 10 -17.93 -22.74 11.76
N ARG A 11 -18.36 -21.88 10.84
CA ARG A 11 -17.72 -20.59 10.57
C ARG A 11 -17.85 -19.64 11.76
N THR A 12 -19.04 -19.56 12.38
CA THR A 12 -19.28 -18.69 13.53
C THR A 12 -18.46 -19.14 14.73
N ILE A 13 -18.42 -20.44 15.03
CA ILE A 13 -17.61 -21.01 16.11
C ILE A 13 -16.12 -20.78 15.84
N ARG A 14 -15.63 -21.08 14.64
CA ARG A 14 -14.23 -20.81 14.28
C ARG A 14 -13.91 -19.33 14.41
N ARG A 15 -14.79 -18.44 13.94
CA ARG A 15 -14.59 -16.99 14.00
C ARG A 15 -14.61 -16.46 15.43
N ALA A 16 -15.41 -17.06 16.32
CA ALA A 16 -15.43 -16.73 17.75
C ALA A 16 -14.17 -17.25 18.46
N LEU A 17 -13.75 -18.49 18.18
CA LEU A 17 -12.56 -19.12 18.78
C LEU A 17 -11.25 -18.50 18.29
N THR A 18 -11.20 -17.96 17.07
CA THR A 18 -10.04 -17.26 16.51
C THR A 18 -10.19 -15.75 16.57
N TRP A 19 -11.22 -15.23 17.24
CA TRP A 19 -11.36 -13.78 17.42
C TRP A 19 -10.31 -13.33 18.41
N GLN A 20 -9.33 -12.57 17.92
CA GLN A 20 -8.40 -11.86 18.77
C GLN A 20 -8.63 -10.36 18.59
N PRO A 21 -8.73 -9.59 19.69
CA PRO A 21 -8.89 -8.15 19.59
C PRO A 21 -7.67 -7.54 18.92
N LYS A 22 -7.90 -6.50 18.11
CA LYS A 22 -6.80 -5.71 17.57
C LYS A 22 -6.10 -5.00 18.73
N ARG A 23 -4.77 -4.96 18.71
CA ARG A 23 -3.96 -4.28 19.74
C ARG A 23 -3.59 -2.89 19.28
N GLN A 24 -3.40 -1.96 20.21
CA GLN A 24 -2.78 -0.67 19.89
C GLN A 24 -1.31 -0.88 19.51
N GLY A 25 -0.76 0.06 18.73
CA GLY A 25 0.67 0.12 18.47
C GLY A 25 1.51 0.27 19.73
N ASP A 26 2.76 -0.14 19.64
CA ASP A 26 3.76 -0.20 20.70
C ASP A 26 4.94 0.75 20.49
N GLY A 27 5.12 1.30 19.28
CA GLY A 27 6.19 2.26 18.98
C GLY A 27 5.90 3.10 17.73
N PRO A 28 6.61 4.23 17.52
CA PRO A 28 6.54 4.95 16.26
C PRO A 28 7.10 4.08 15.12
N LEU A 29 6.50 4.16 13.94
CA LEU A 29 6.94 3.45 12.75
C LEU A 29 7.25 4.45 11.61
N GLU A 30 8.43 4.30 11.02
CA GLU A 30 8.80 5.03 9.82
C GLU A 30 7.97 4.54 8.63
N VAL A 31 7.17 5.43 8.03
CA VAL A 31 6.21 5.03 7.00
C VAL A 31 6.93 4.46 5.77
N ALA A 32 8.06 5.04 5.37
CA ALA A 32 8.85 4.55 4.24
C ALA A 32 9.33 3.10 4.45
N GLN A 33 9.81 2.79 5.67
CA GLN A 33 10.22 1.43 6.05
C GLN A 33 9.04 0.46 6.11
N LEU A 34 7.87 0.94 6.53
CA LEU A 34 6.66 0.13 6.66
C LEU A 34 6.05 -0.25 5.29
N ILE A 35 6.13 0.63 4.30
CA ILE A 35 5.52 0.38 2.99
C ILE A 35 6.45 -0.34 2.02
N SER A 36 7.76 -0.14 2.13
CA SER A 36 8.73 -0.76 1.26
C SER A 36 9.08 -2.18 1.74
N PRO A 37 9.22 -3.17 0.84
CA PRO A 37 9.20 -3.06 -0.63
C PRO A 37 7.85 -3.41 -1.28
N LEU A 38 6.78 -3.69 -0.52
CA LEU A 38 5.56 -4.32 -1.05
C LEU A 38 4.44 -3.36 -1.44
N ARG A 39 4.50 -2.10 -0.98
CA ARG A 39 3.38 -1.16 -1.00
C ARG A 39 3.73 0.15 -1.72
N TYR A 40 4.33 0.07 -2.91
CA TYR A 40 4.57 1.23 -3.78
C TYR A 40 3.28 2.03 -4.04
N ASP A 41 2.12 1.37 -3.96
CA ASP A 41 0.81 2.03 -4.05
C ASP A 41 0.59 3.13 -3.00
N VAL A 42 1.27 3.10 -1.85
CA VAL A 42 1.20 4.18 -0.86
C VAL A 42 2.03 5.38 -1.31
N LEU A 43 3.19 5.15 -1.94
CA LEU A 43 4.01 6.23 -2.51
C LEU A 43 3.28 6.95 -3.65
N VAL A 44 2.61 6.20 -4.54
CA VAL A 44 1.76 6.78 -5.60
C VAL A 44 0.67 7.70 -5.01
N ARG A 45 0.05 7.29 -3.90
CA ARG A 45 -0.94 8.12 -3.22
C ARG A 45 -0.32 9.34 -2.56
N ALA A 46 0.91 9.24 -2.04
CA ALA A 46 1.61 10.37 -1.43
C ALA A 46 1.95 11.42 -2.50
N GLN A 47 2.44 10.98 -3.66
CA GLN A 47 2.63 11.83 -4.84
C GLN A 47 1.31 12.46 -5.29
N PHE A 48 0.19 11.73 -5.21
CA PHE A 48 -1.12 12.31 -5.51
C PHE A 48 -1.54 13.39 -4.51
N PHE A 49 -1.26 13.21 -3.22
CA PHE A 49 -1.51 14.28 -2.25
C PHE A 49 -0.64 15.51 -2.52
N GLU A 50 0.61 15.32 -2.92
CA GLU A 50 1.47 16.41 -3.38
C GLU A 50 0.92 17.10 -4.65
N PHE A 51 0.36 16.35 -5.59
CA PHE A 51 -0.36 16.92 -6.72
C PHE A 51 -1.56 17.77 -6.26
N LEU A 52 -2.31 17.30 -5.25
CA LEU A 52 -3.47 18.01 -4.71
C LEU A 52 -3.11 19.32 -3.98
N THR A 53 -1.95 19.41 -3.32
CA THR A 53 -1.52 20.64 -2.61
C THR A 53 -1.21 21.79 -3.57
N HIS A 54 -0.88 21.49 -4.83
CA HIS A 54 -0.54 22.48 -5.86
C HIS A 54 -1.75 22.95 -6.69
N ARG A 55 -2.97 22.51 -6.35
CA ARG A 55 -4.17 22.84 -7.15
C ARG A 55 -4.67 24.27 -6.85
N PRO A 56 -5.15 25.01 -7.87
CA PRO A 56 -5.70 26.35 -7.67
C PRO A 56 -6.90 26.35 -6.72
N ALA A 57 -6.98 27.36 -5.86
CA ALA A 57 -8.18 27.62 -5.08
C ALA A 57 -9.38 27.89 -6.01
N GLY A 58 -10.53 27.28 -5.71
CA GLY A 58 -11.76 27.47 -6.49
C GLY A 58 -11.84 26.64 -7.79
N GLU A 59 -10.88 25.76 -8.05
CA GLU A 59 -10.97 24.81 -9.16
C GLU A 59 -12.23 23.93 -9.09
N THR A 60 -12.85 23.69 -10.25
CA THR A 60 -14.03 22.84 -10.38
C THR A 60 -13.68 21.36 -10.17
N ALA A 61 -14.65 20.59 -9.66
CA ALA A 61 -14.48 19.15 -9.47
C ALA A 61 -14.15 18.43 -10.78
N ASP A 62 -14.81 18.79 -11.88
CA ASP A 62 -14.60 18.13 -13.18
C ASP A 62 -13.19 18.34 -13.71
N ARG A 63 -12.65 19.56 -13.58
CA ARG A 63 -11.27 19.87 -14.01
C ARG A 63 -10.25 19.11 -13.17
N LEU A 64 -10.43 19.10 -11.84
CA LEU A 64 -9.56 18.34 -10.94
C LEU A 64 -9.56 16.85 -11.30
N VAL A 65 -10.72 16.27 -11.56
CA VAL A 65 -10.85 14.85 -11.91
C VAL A 65 -10.24 14.53 -13.27
N ALA A 66 -10.38 15.44 -14.24
CA ALA A 66 -9.76 15.31 -15.55
C ALA A 66 -8.23 15.30 -15.43
N ASP A 67 -7.64 16.27 -14.74
CA ASP A 67 -6.18 16.35 -14.56
C ASP A 67 -5.66 15.16 -13.74
N ALA A 68 -6.36 14.77 -12.67
CA ALA A 68 -6.00 13.60 -11.87
C ALA A 68 -6.01 12.28 -12.66
N TRP A 69 -6.74 12.21 -13.78
CA TRP A 69 -6.77 11.01 -14.62
C TRP A 69 -5.44 10.76 -15.36
N GLU A 70 -4.68 11.82 -15.60
CA GLU A 70 -3.37 11.76 -16.27
C GLU A 70 -2.23 11.45 -15.28
N GLU A 71 -2.53 11.39 -13.98
CA GLU A 71 -1.55 11.12 -12.93
C GLU A 71 -1.34 9.61 -12.70
N PRO A 72 -0.16 9.18 -12.16
CA PRO A 72 0.10 7.81 -11.71
C PRO A 72 -0.98 7.23 -10.77
N TYR A 73 -1.68 8.10 -10.05
CA TYR A 73 -2.80 7.74 -9.20
C TYR A 73 -3.95 7.05 -9.94
N ALA A 74 -4.22 7.43 -11.19
CA ALA A 74 -5.23 6.78 -12.02
C ALA A 74 -4.82 5.36 -12.41
N VAL A 75 -3.52 5.12 -12.65
CA VAL A 75 -2.98 3.76 -12.87
C VAL A 75 -3.17 2.92 -11.61
N TRP A 76 -2.78 3.43 -10.44
CA TRP A 76 -3.05 2.73 -9.16
C TRP A 76 -4.54 2.40 -8.98
N PHE A 77 -5.42 3.34 -9.29
CA PHE A 77 -6.84 3.15 -9.14
C PHE A 77 -7.36 2.00 -10.03
N ARG A 78 -6.94 1.91 -11.29
CA ARG A 78 -7.35 0.84 -12.21
C ARG A 78 -6.73 -0.51 -11.82
N GLU A 79 -5.40 -0.54 -11.72
CA GLU A 79 -4.62 -1.78 -11.61
C GLU A 79 -4.67 -2.42 -10.22
N VAL A 80 -4.88 -1.62 -9.17
CA VAL A 80 -4.88 -2.11 -7.79
C VAL A 80 -6.26 -1.98 -7.16
N ALA A 81 -6.84 -0.78 -7.14
CA ALA A 81 -8.09 -0.57 -6.40
C ALA A 81 -9.29 -1.27 -7.07
N MET A 82 -9.50 -1.03 -8.36
CA MET A 82 -10.64 -1.60 -9.09
C MET A 82 -10.40 -3.07 -9.42
N ALA A 83 -9.24 -3.44 -9.96
CA ALA A 83 -8.94 -4.84 -10.29
C ALA A 83 -9.14 -5.79 -9.11
N ARG A 84 -8.74 -5.39 -7.89
CA ARG A 84 -8.87 -6.24 -6.70
C ARG A 84 -10.26 -6.20 -6.06
N PHE A 85 -10.87 -5.02 -5.91
CA PHE A 85 -12.07 -4.87 -5.08
C PHE A 85 -13.38 -4.75 -5.87
N ARG A 86 -13.32 -4.28 -7.12
CA ARG A 86 -14.49 -4.05 -7.98
C ARG A 86 -14.16 -4.31 -9.46
N PRO A 87 -13.69 -5.51 -9.84
CA PRO A 87 -13.22 -5.77 -11.21
C PRO A 87 -14.28 -5.57 -12.29
N TRP A 88 -15.57 -5.66 -11.95
CA TRP A 88 -16.66 -5.36 -12.87
C TRP A 88 -16.71 -3.88 -13.29
N VAL A 89 -16.21 -2.95 -12.47
CA VAL A 89 -16.14 -1.52 -12.80
C VAL A 89 -15.17 -1.29 -13.96
N LEU A 90 -14.15 -2.12 -14.14
CA LEU A 90 -13.21 -2.01 -15.27
C LEU A 90 -13.85 -2.31 -16.63
N LYS A 91 -15.01 -2.98 -16.65
CA LYS A 91 -15.74 -3.33 -17.88
C LYS A 91 -16.72 -2.24 -18.32
N ASP A 92 -16.92 -1.23 -17.49
CA ASP A 92 -17.85 -0.13 -17.73
C ASP A 92 -17.09 1.20 -17.61
N PRO A 93 -16.74 1.86 -18.73
CA PRO A 93 -16.01 3.11 -18.73
C PRO A 93 -16.71 4.23 -17.95
N VAL A 94 -18.04 4.26 -17.95
CA VAL A 94 -18.83 5.28 -17.24
C VAL A 94 -18.74 5.04 -15.74
N ALA A 95 -18.94 3.80 -15.30
CA ALA A 95 -18.78 3.44 -13.90
C ALA A 95 -17.34 3.68 -13.41
N LEU A 96 -16.34 3.39 -14.25
CA LEU A 96 -14.93 3.60 -13.92
C LEU A 96 -14.62 5.07 -13.68
N ARG A 97 -15.06 5.95 -14.59
CA ARG A 97 -14.89 7.40 -14.46
C ARG A 97 -15.61 7.95 -13.22
N SER A 98 -16.84 7.51 -12.97
CA SER A 98 -17.63 7.92 -11.80
C SER A 98 -16.98 7.50 -10.48
N ASN A 99 -16.52 6.24 -10.35
CA ASN A 99 -15.84 5.77 -9.14
C ASN A 99 -14.49 6.48 -8.94
N PHE A 100 -13.78 6.83 -10.02
CA PHE A 100 -12.56 7.61 -9.93
C PHE A 100 -12.81 9.03 -9.44
N ALA A 101 -13.83 9.70 -9.98
CA ALA A 101 -14.25 11.03 -9.53
C ALA A 101 -14.55 11.04 -8.02
N GLU A 102 -15.38 10.10 -7.56
CA GLU A 102 -15.67 9.93 -6.12
C GLU A 102 -14.38 9.76 -5.30
N ARG A 103 -13.44 8.94 -5.78
CA ARG A 103 -12.17 8.68 -5.10
C ARG A 103 -11.27 9.91 -5.05
N VAL A 104 -11.20 10.70 -6.11
CA VAL A 104 -10.40 11.94 -6.16
C VAL A 104 -10.96 12.98 -5.19
N LEU A 105 -12.27 13.18 -5.21
CA LEU A 105 -12.92 14.16 -4.32
C LEU A 105 -12.80 13.74 -2.85
N ALA A 106 -12.97 12.44 -2.54
CA ALA A 106 -12.74 11.92 -1.21
C ALA A 106 -11.29 12.08 -0.73
N SER A 107 -10.29 11.92 -1.62
CA SER A 107 -8.89 12.19 -1.29
C SER A 107 -8.66 13.68 -1.00
N ARG A 108 -9.22 14.58 -1.82
CA ARG A 108 -9.11 16.04 -1.57
C ARG A 108 -9.71 16.41 -0.21
N ASP A 109 -10.87 15.86 0.13
CA ASP A 109 -11.53 16.16 1.41
C ASP A 109 -10.77 15.55 2.59
N LEU A 110 -10.13 14.38 2.40
CA LEU A 110 -9.23 13.79 3.38
C LEU A 110 -7.98 14.66 3.60
N LEU A 111 -7.37 15.20 2.53
CA LEU A 111 -6.24 16.13 2.63
C LEU A 111 -6.63 17.37 3.44
N LYS A 112 -7.76 18.02 3.10
CA LYS A 112 -8.26 19.17 3.86
C LYS A 112 -8.47 18.85 5.34
N SER A 113 -9.06 17.70 5.64
CA SER A 113 -9.26 17.24 7.02
C SER A 113 -7.93 17.03 7.75
N PHE A 114 -6.92 16.49 7.06
CA PHE A 114 -5.58 16.27 7.60
C PHE A 114 -4.84 17.59 7.84
N ASP A 115 -4.89 18.53 6.90
CA ASP A 115 -4.26 19.84 7.06
C ASP A 115 -4.86 20.64 8.22
N THR A 116 -6.17 20.50 8.43
CA THR A 116 -6.88 21.22 9.50
C THR A 116 -6.65 20.57 10.87
N ASN A 117 -6.72 19.25 10.97
CA ASN A 117 -6.84 18.54 12.25
C ASN A 117 -5.69 17.56 12.55
N GLY A 118 -4.75 17.40 11.62
CA GLY A 118 -3.77 16.31 11.64
C GLY A 118 -4.40 14.93 11.42
N PHE A 119 -3.71 13.89 11.90
CA PHE A 119 -4.19 12.52 11.78
C PHE A 119 -5.40 12.24 12.69
N ASP A 120 -6.50 11.76 12.12
CA ASP A 120 -7.69 11.36 12.90
C ASP A 120 -7.55 9.95 13.52
N ALA A 121 -7.12 9.90 14.78
CA ALA A 121 -6.94 8.66 15.54
C ALA A 121 -8.22 7.83 15.76
N ARG A 122 -9.42 8.40 15.55
CA ARG A 122 -10.69 7.65 15.60
C ARG A 122 -10.80 6.67 14.43
N THR A 123 -10.08 6.94 13.36
CA THR A 123 -9.92 6.04 12.21
C THR A 123 -8.45 5.60 12.13
N PRO A 124 -8.01 4.60 12.92
CA PRO A 124 -6.63 4.17 12.92
C PRO A 124 -6.28 3.35 11.67
N VAL A 125 -5.01 3.41 11.23
CA VAL A 125 -4.44 2.49 10.24
C VAL A 125 -4.50 1.07 10.82
N THR A 126 -4.88 0.09 10.00
CA THR A 126 -4.78 -1.32 10.43
C THR A 126 -3.52 -1.92 9.85
N LEU A 127 -2.63 -2.38 10.71
CA LEU A 127 -1.47 -3.20 10.35
C LEU A 127 -1.78 -4.67 10.59
N ARG A 128 -1.18 -5.55 9.80
CA ARG A 128 -1.28 -7.00 9.91
C ARG A 128 -0.06 -7.51 10.62
N MET A 129 -0.27 -8.40 11.59
CA MET A 129 0.82 -9.14 12.20
C MET A 129 1.00 -10.49 11.51
N THR A 130 2.24 -10.84 11.22
CA THR A 130 2.64 -12.14 10.71
C THR A 130 3.61 -12.82 11.67
N THR A 131 3.55 -14.15 11.73
CA THR A 131 4.48 -14.98 12.48
C THR A 131 5.37 -15.75 11.50
N GLY A 132 6.69 -15.61 11.68
CA GLY A 132 7.67 -16.23 10.80
C GLY A 132 7.65 -15.69 9.37
N VAL A 133 8.36 -16.39 8.48
CA VAL A 133 8.47 -16.00 7.06
C VAL A 133 7.16 -16.31 6.33
N GLN A 134 6.58 -15.31 5.67
CA GLN A 134 5.34 -15.42 4.91
C GLN A 134 5.57 -15.12 3.43
N ALA A 135 4.84 -15.80 2.55
CA ALA A 135 4.82 -15.48 1.13
C ALA A 135 3.76 -14.43 0.81
N THR A 136 4.06 -13.51 -0.11
CA THR A 136 3.09 -12.60 -0.72
C THR A 136 2.26 -13.30 -1.79
N ASP A 137 1.23 -12.62 -2.29
CA ASP A 137 0.44 -13.06 -3.45
C ASP A 137 1.26 -13.15 -4.76
N THR A 138 2.46 -12.57 -4.80
CA THR A 138 3.45 -12.68 -5.89
C THR A 138 4.59 -13.67 -5.61
N GLY A 139 4.58 -14.29 -4.43
CA GLY A 139 5.56 -15.29 -4.02
C GLY A 139 6.85 -14.74 -3.41
N ALA A 140 6.98 -13.43 -3.19
CA ALA A 140 8.07 -12.87 -2.40
C ALA A 140 7.96 -13.32 -0.94
N ARG A 141 9.09 -13.65 -0.31
CA ARG A 141 9.15 -14.14 1.08
C ARG A 141 9.57 -13.02 2.02
N MET A 142 8.68 -12.66 2.94
CA MET A 142 8.91 -11.61 3.94
C MET A 142 9.11 -12.22 5.32
N SER A 143 10.19 -11.82 5.98
CA SER A 143 10.54 -12.09 7.37
C SER A 143 9.97 -11.06 8.35
N ARG A 144 9.64 -9.84 7.88
CA ARG A 144 9.01 -8.78 8.70
C ARG A 144 7.69 -9.25 9.31
N THR A 145 7.42 -8.81 10.54
CA THR A 145 6.24 -9.23 11.31
C THR A 145 5.07 -8.26 11.22
N VAL A 146 5.25 -7.05 10.68
CA VAL A 146 4.22 -6.01 10.60
C VAL A 146 4.09 -5.52 9.17
N HIS A 147 2.87 -5.51 8.64
CA HIS A 147 2.58 -5.16 7.24
C HIS A 147 1.36 -4.23 7.15
N VAL A 148 1.27 -3.42 6.11
CA VAL A 148 0.10 -2.55 5.90
C VAL A 148 -1.13 -3.37 5.52
N GLY A 149 -2.20 -3.28 6.33
CA GLY A 149 -3.48 -3.95 6.06
C GLY A 149 -4.55 -3.04 5.48
N ASP A 150 -4.79 -1.89 6.12
CA ASP A 150 -5.76 -0.86 5.70
C ASP A 150 -5.26 0.53 6.10
N GLY A 151 -5.70 1.57 5.39
CA GLY A 151 -5.32 2.96 5.66
C GLY A 151 -4.23 3.50 4.75
N GLY A 152 -4.10 2.97 3.53
CA GLY A 152 -3.08 3.42 2.56
C GLY A 152 -3.11 4.92 2.26
N HIS A 153 -4.28 5.56 2.17
CA HIS A 153 -4.38 7.02 2.01
C HIS A 153 -3.91 7.80 3.25
N ARG A 154 -4.20 7.29 4.45
CA ARG A 154 -3.75 7.91 5.72
C ARG A 154 -2.23 7.78 5.88
N LEU A 155 -1.66 6.64 5.51
CA LEU A 155 -0.20 6.47 5.46
C LEU A 155 0.45 7.37 4.40
N ALA A 156 -0.19 7.57 3.25
CA ALA A 156 0.31 8.43 2.20
C ALA A 156 0.41 9.91 2.63
N LEU A 157 -0.56 10.40 3.42
CA LEU A 157 -0.50 11.74 4.02
C LEU A 157 0.64 11.87 5.04
N LEU A 158 0.83 10.85 5.89
CA LEU A 158 1.96 10.81 6.81
C LEU A 158 3.30 10.78 6.06
N LEU A 159 3.41 10.00 4.99
CA LEU A 159 4.60 9.94 4.16
C LEU A 159 4.89 11.28 3.47
N GLN A 160 3.87 11.92 2.87
CA GLN A 160 4.01 13.21 2.20
C GLN A 160 4.41 14.33 3.18
N SER A 161 3.86 14.31 4.40
CA SER A 161 4.21 15.28 5.46
C SER A 161 5.51 14.96 6.21
N GLY A 162 6.21 13.87 5.87
CA GLY A 162 7.43 13.44 6.55
C GLY A 162 7.21 12.97 8.00
N SER A 163 5.98 12.63 8.37
CA SER A 163 5.60 12.22 9.72
C SER A 163 5.65 10.70 9.91
N ALA A 164 6.18 10.25 11.04
CA ALA A 164 6.10 8.86 11.46
C ALA A 164 4.67 8.46 11.90
N LEU A 165 4.33 7.19 11.74
CA LEU A 165 3.07 6.62 12.23
C LEU A 165 3.15 6.36 13.74
N GLN A 166 2.46 7.17 14.53
CA GLN A 166 2.51 7.09 15.99
C GLN A 166 1.69 5.92 16.57
N PRO A 167 2.02 5.37 17.76
CA PRO A 167 1.33 4.23 18.36
C PRO A 167 -0.20 4.33 18.44
N HIS A 168 -0.71 5.54 18.73
CA HIS A 168 -2.15 5.78 18.84
C HIS A 168 -2.88 5.79 17.49
N MET A 169 -2.13 5.99 16.39
CA MET A 169 -2.64 6.10 15.02
C MET A 169 -2.89 4.74 14.34
N TYR A 170 -2.42 3.64 14.92
CA TYR A 170 -2.59 2.32 14.31
C TYR A 170 -3.05 1.23 15.27
N ARG A 171 -3.57 0.16 14.66
CA ARG A 171 -4.00 -1.06 15.34
C ARG A 171 -3.38 -2.27 14.65
N LEU A 172 -2.83 -3.18 15.44
CA LEU A 172 -2.27 -4.45 15.02
C LEU A 172 -3.37 -5.51 14.98
N ASP A 173 -3.57 -6.10 13.82
CA ASP A 173 -4.55 -7.16 13.57
C ASP A 173 -3.82 -8.51 13.43
N PRO A 174 -3.98 -9.42 14.40
CA PRO A 174 -3.26 -10.70 14.42
C PRO A 174 -3.88 -11.76 13.51
N ARG A 175 -5.02 -11.45 12.86
CA ARG A 175 -5.72 -12.42 12.03
C ARG A 175 -4.90 -12.72 10.76
N PRO A 176 -4.69 -14.01 10.43
CA PRO A 176 -3.89 -14.38 9.28
C PRO A 176 -4.58 -13.93 8.00
N VAL A 177 -3.86 -13.19 7.17
CA VAL A 177 -4.29 -12.76 5.84
C VAL A 177 -3.08 -12.83 4.90
N PRO A 178 -3.29 -13.12 3.59
CA PRO A 178 -2.21 -13.06 2.62
C PRO A 178 -1.53 -11.68 2.61
N LEU A 179 -0.21 -11.68 2.46
CA LEU A 179 0.54 -10.44 2.24
C LEU A 179 0.33 -9.96 0.82
N ILE A 180 0.00 -8.68 0.71
CA ILE A 180 -0.28 -8.03 -0.56
C ILE A 180 0.99 -7.35 -1.05
N ASP A 181 1.40 -7.68 -2.27
CA ASP A 181 2.46 -7.02 -3.00
C ASP A 181 1.88 -6.21 -4.16
N ASN A 182 1.58 -4.94 -3.88
CA ASN A 182 1.12 -4.00 -4.90
C ASN A 182 2.28 -3.42 -5.72
N THR A 183 3.52 -3.51 -5.22
CA THR A 183 4.69 -3.02 -5.96
C THR A 183 4.86 -3.84 -7.23
N ALA A 184 4.82 -5.16 -7.14
CA ALA A 184 4.89 -6.03 -8.31
C ALA A 184 3.79 -5.74 -9.36
N VAL A 185 2.57 -5.43 -8.92
CA VAL A 185 1.45 -5.07 -9.82
C VAL A 185 1.70 -3.74 -10.54
N LEU A 186 2.35 -2.78 -9.86
CA LEU A 186 2.50 -1.42 -10.35
C LEU A 186 3.79 -1.17 -11.15
N LEU A 187 4.83 -2.00 -10.99
CA LEU A 187 6.12 -1.81 -11.66
C LEU A 187 5.99 -1.60 -13.17
N GLY A 188 5.30 -2.52 -13.82
CA GLY A 188 5.06 -2.47 -15.26
C GLY A 188 4.19 -1.29 -15.67
N PRO A 189 2.93 -1.20 -15.19
CA PRO A 189 1.99 -0.15 -15.58
C PRO A 189 2.47 1.28 -15.30
N LEU A 190 3.31 1.50 -14.30
CA LEU A 190 3.88 2.82 -14.01
C LEU A 190 5.16 3.12 -14.77
N GLY A 191 5.77 2.13 -15.44
CA GLY A 191 7.04 2.31 -16.15
C GLY A 191 8.17 2.82 -15.25
N LEU A 192 8.24 2.33 -14.00
CA LEU A 192 9.23 2.80 -13.03
C LEU A 192 10.65 2.56 -13.55
N SER A 193 11.49 3.58 -13.48
CA SER A 193 12.93 3.42 -13.75
C SER A 193 13.60 2.61 -12.64
N ASP A 194 14.72 1.97 -12.97
CA ASP A 194 15.53 1.21 -11.99
C ASP A 194 15.94 2.10 -10.80
N ALA A 195 16.22 3.38 -11.04
CA ALA A 195 16.57 4.35 -10.00
C ALA A 195 15.37 4.66 -9.09
N GLN A 196 14.18 4.88 -9.64
CA GLN A 196 12.96 5.11 -8.84
C GLN A 196 12.59 3.89 -8.01
N TYR A 197 12.72 2.70 -8.61
CA TYR A 197 12.48 1.45 -7.91
C TYR A 197 13.52 1.22 -6.80
N CYS A 198 14.81 1.44 -7.09
CA CYS A 198 15.88 1.32 -6.10
C CYS A 198 15.68 2.27 -4.92
N ALA A 199 15.39 3.55 -5.17
CA ALA A 199 15.12 4.56 -4.14
C ALA A 199 13.96 4.16 -3.20
N PHE A 200 12.91 3.56 -3.75
CA PHE A 200 11.81 3.04 -2.95
C PHE A 200 12.23 1.82 -2.12
N VAL A 201 12.97 0.88 -2.70
CA VAL A 201 13.40 -0.33 -2.01
C VAL A 201 14.40 -0.02 -0.90
N GLU A 202 15.41 0.83 -1.13
CA GLU A 202 16.44 1.16 -0.14
C GLU A 202 15.86 1.77 1.14
N ALA A 203 14.83 2.61 1.01
CA ALA A 203 14.14 3.20 2.15
C ALA A 203 13.51 2.13 3.07
N GLY A 204 13.10 0.99 2.49
CA GLY A 204 12.59 -0.18 3.21
C GLY A 204 13.61 -0.81 4.14
N TYR A 205 14.90 -0.71 3.81
CA TYR A 205 16.00 -1.34 4.54
C TYR A 205 16.82 -0.31 5.35
N GLY A 206 16.29 0.90 5.54
CA GLY A 206 16.97 1.98 6.26
C GLY A 206 18.25 2.45 5.54
N ARG A 207 18.28 2.31 4.22
CA ARG A 207 19.42 2.68 3.36
C ARG A 207 19.07 3.85 2.46
N HIS A 208 20.11 4.50 1.94
CA HIS A 208 20.00 5.59 0.98
C HIS A 208 21.23 5.65 0.08
N GLY A 209 21.07 6.23 -1.11
CA GLY A 209 22.19 6.57 -1.99
C GLY A 209 22.66 5.45 -2.91
N PHE A 210 21.91 4.35 -3.00
CA PHE A 210 22.17 3.30 -3.98
C PHE A 210 21.61 3.68 -5.34
N ARG A 211 22.35 3.35 -6.40
CA ARG A 211 21.92 3.61 -7.79
C ARG A 211 21.15 2.45 -8.41
N ASP A 212 21.32 1.26 -7.87
CA ASP A 212 20.73 0.03 -8.37
C ASP A 212 20.48 -0.98 -7.24
N VAL A 213 19.51 -1.87 -7.48
CA VAL A 213 19.06 -2.85 -6.48
C VAL A 213 20.05 -4.00 -6.25
N HIS A 214 21.01 -4.24 -7.15
CA HIS A 214 22.00 -5.30 -6.98
C HIS A 214 23.09 -4.87 -5.99
N THR A 215 23.55 -3.63 -6.09
CA THR A 215 24.46 -3.03 -5.12
C THR A 215 23.81 -2.93 -3.74
N LEU A 216 22.53 -2.52 -3.69
CA LEU A 216 21.74 -2.55 -2.45
C LEU A 216 21.66 -3.96 -1.85
N LEU A 217 21.34 -4.96 -2.66
CA LEU A 217 21.26 -6.36 -2.20
C LEU A 217 22.59 -6.83 -1.61
N ALA A 218 23.70 -6.56 -2.27
CA ALA A 218 25.03 -6.94 -1.78
C ALA A 218 25.32 -6.30 -0.42
N ALA A 219 25.02 -5.01 -0.24
CA ALA A 219 25.22 -4.30 1.01
C ALA A 219 24.31 -4.85 2.13
N VAL A 220 23.01 -5.04 1.87
CA VAL A 220 22.06 -5.58 2.86
C VAL A 220 22.48 -7.00 3.26
N ALA A 221 22.85 -7.85 2.31
CA ALA A 221 23.23 -9.24 2.59
C ALA A 221 24.55 -9.37 3.36
N ALA A 222 25.47 -8.41 3.22
CA ALA A 222 26.72 -8.39 3.97
C ALA A 222 26.51 -8.08 5.46
N GLU A 223 25.48 -7.31 5.80
CA GLU A 223 25.20 -6.89 7.17
C GLU A 223 24.14 -7.75 7.87
N ASP A 224 23.12 -8.18 7.13
CA ASP A 224 22.02 -9.01 7.63
C ASP A 224 21.62 -10.05 6.57
N ALA A 225 22.00 -11.30 6.81
CA ALA A 225 21.71 -12.42 5.91
C ALA A 225 20.20 -12.69 5.76
N VAL A 226 19.39 -12.43 6.80
CA VAL A 226 17.94 -12.62 6.75
C VAL A 226 17.32 -11.54 5.87
N ALA A 227 17.67 -10.27 6.10
CA ALA A 227 17.21 -9.17 5.26
C ALA A 227 17.70 -9.30 3.81
N GLY A 228 18.94 -9.79 3.60
CA GLY A 228 19.48 -10.07 2.27
C GLY A 228 18.71 -11.18 1.54
N SER A 229 18.32 -12.23 2.25
CA SER A 229 17.48 -13.30 1.69
C SER A 229 16.06 -12.82 1.37
N GLU A 230 15.46 -11.97 2.22
CA GLU A 230 14.16 -11.32 1.98
C GLU A 230 14.23 -10.46 0.71
N LEU A 231 15.21 -9.55 0.63
CA LEU A 231 15.38 -8.66 -0.51
C LEU A 231 15.59 -9.44 -1.80
N ARG A 232 16.43 -10.47 -1.80
CA ARG A 232 16.61 -11.34 -2.97
C ARG A 232 15.27 -11.94 -3.43
N SER A 233 14.48 -12.48 -2.49
CA SER A 233 13.18 -13.07 -2.80
C SER A 233 12.19 -12.05 -3.39
N VAL A 234 12.21 -10.81 -2.90
CA VAL A 234 11.42 -9.70 -3.45
C VAL A 234 11.86 -9.38 -4.88
N LEU A 235 13.17 -9.20 -5.13
CA LEU A 235 13.69 -8.89 -6.46
C LEU A 235 13.35 -9.99 -7.47
N GLU A 236 13.47 -11.26 -7.09
CA GLU A 236 13.09 -12.39 -7.93
C GLU A 236 11.59 -12.42 -8.25
N ALA A 237 10.73 -12.11 -7.27
CA ALA A 237 9.29 -12.03 -7.49
C ALA A 237 8.92 -10.88 -8.42
N HIS A 238 9.52 -9.71 -8.23
CA HIS A 238 9.27 -8.52 -9.04
C HIS A 238 9.81 -8.67 -10.47
N ALA A 239 10.91 -9.40 -10.67
CA ALA A 239 11.43 -9.70 -12.01
C ALA A 239 10.50 -10.62 -12.83
N ARG A 240 9.69 -11.45 -12.16
CA ARG A 240 8.68 -12.31 -12.80
C ARG A 240 7.34 -11.61 -13.05
N ALA A 241 7.13 -10.42 -12.49
CA ALA A 241 5.88 -9.69 -12.69
C ALA A 241 5.70 -9.39 -14.18
N PRO A 242 4.50 -9.60 -14.74
CA PRO A 242 4.25 -9.36 -16.16
C PRO A 242 4.56 -7.90 -16.49
N ARG A 243 5.49 -7.69 -17.44
CA ARG A 243 5.72 -6.38 -18.03
C ARG A 243 4.57 -6.07 -19.00
N PRO A 244 4.13 -4.81 -19.14
CA PRO A 244 3.15 -4.46 -20.14
C PRO A 244 3.72 -4.82 -21.52
N VAL A 245 2.92 -5.47 -22.36
CA VAL A 245 3.20 -5.51 -23.79
C VAL A 245 2.92 -4.10 -24.30
N VAL A 246 3.98 -3.40 -24.70
CA VAL A 246 3.90 -2.07 -25.33
C VAL A 246 3.26 -2.20 -26.70
#